data_AF-A0A7S0UCN1-F1
#
_entry.id   AF-A0A7S0UCN1-F1
#
_cell.length_a   1.000
_cell.length_b   1.000
_cell.length_c   1.000
_cell.angle_alpha   90.00
_cell.angle_beta   90.00
_cell.angle_gamma   90.00
#
_symmetry.space_group_name_H-M   'P 1'
#
loop_
_entity.id
_entity.type
_entity.pdbx_description
1 polymer ?
#
loop_
_entity_poly.entity_id
_entity_poly.type
_entity_poly.pdbx_seq_one_letter_code
_entity_poly.pdbx_strand_id
1 'polypeptide(L)'
;TNVWYSAQDTVEPGVQPVENANTLVASVYLISFIFMGSFLSLNLFVSFIVDGFYSAQGANSKFDDIQYATFQKLIVTMWPNTKKVFPSAWISVTLRRLTSSQMYRFGSATLLIINIVCMTMKHQGQS
;
A
#
# COMPACT_ATOMS: atom_id res chain seq x y z
N THR A 1 -10.03 -32.31 -13.06
CA THR A 1 -11.45 -32.71 -13.25
C THR A 1 -11.66 -34.21 -13.16
N ASN A 2 -10.73 -35.05 -13.67
CA ASN A 2 -10.84 -36.52 -13.57
C ASN A 2 -11.09 -37.05 -12.14
N VAL A 3 -10.41 -36.49 -11.14
CA VAL A 3 -10.53 -36.91 -9.73
C VAL A 3 -11.93 -36.61 -9.13
N TRP A 4 -12.58 -35.55 -9.63
CA TRP A 4 -13.92 -35.14 -9.19
C TRP A 4 -14.97 -36.13 -9.70
N TYR A 5 -14.96 -36.42 -11.01
CA TYR A 5 -15.89 -37.38 -11.60
C TYR A 5 -15.66 -38.80 -11.07
N SER A 6 -14.39 -39.24 -10.97
CA SER A 6 -14.08 -40.56 -10.42
C SER A 6 -14.59 -40.74 -8.99
N ALA A 7 -14.55 -39.69 -8.17
CA ALA A 7 -15.07 -39.75 -6.80
C ALA A 7 -16.60 -39.85 -6.76
N GLN A 8 -17.31 -39.20 -7.69
CA GLN A 8 -18.78 -39.25 -7.77
C GLN A 8 -19.28 -40.58 -8.34
N ASP A 9 -18.52 -41.20 -9.24
CA ASP A 9 -18.86 -42.47 -9.89
C ASP A 9 -18.42 -43.70 -9.06
N THR A 10 -17.86 -43.47 -7.86
CA THR A 10 -17.37 -44.53 -6.99
C THR A 10 -18.52 -45.33 -6.38
N VAL A 11 -18.35 -46.66 -6.40
CA VAL A 11 -19.32 -47.69 -6.03
C VAL A 11 -18.61 -48.79 -5.22
N GLU A 12 -19.31 -49.88 -4.90
CA GLU A 12 -18.77 -50.96 -4.07
C GLU A 12 -17.51 -51.61 -4.67
N PRO A 13 -16.54 -52.09 -3.85
CA PRO A 13 -15.33 -52.70 -4.36
C PRO A 13 -15.62 -53.88 -5.31
N GLY A 14 -14.96 -53.88 -6.47
CA GLY A 14 -15.10 -54.94 -7.48
C GLY A 14 -16.20 -54.73 -8.50
N VAL A 15 -16.93 -53.61 -8.44
CA VAL A 15 -17.94 -53.25 -9.46
C VAL A 15 -17.44 -52.09 -10.33
N GLN A 16 -17.87 -52.05 -11.60
CA GLN A 16 -17.50 -50.99 -12.54
C GLN A 16 -18.15 -49.65 -12.11
N PRO A 17 -17.42 -48.50 -12.21
CA PRO A 17 -17.98 -47.18 -11.89
C PRO A 17 -19.29 -46.90 -12.64
N VAL A 18 -20.26 -46.34 -11.92
CA VAL A 18 -21.57 -45.97 -12.46
C VAL A 18 -21.69 -44.46 -12.36
N GLU A 19 -22.04 -43.81 -13.47
CA GLU A 19 -22.15 -42.35 -13.50
C GLU A 19 -23.11 -41.83 -12.43
N ASN A 20 -22.64 -40.85 -11.65
CA ASN A 20 -23.40 -40.14 -10.60
C ASN A 20 -23.94 -41.03 -9.47
N ALA A 21 -23.31 -42.18 -9.20
CA ALA A 21 -23.76 -43.11 -8.16
C ALA A 21 -23.72 -42.52 -6.74
N ASN A 22 -22.71 -41.70 -6.42
CA ASN A 22 -22.49 -41.15 -5.08
C ASN A 22 -22.19 -39.64 -5.10
N THR A 23 -22.82 -38.91 -6.02
CA THR A 23 -22.54 -37.49 -6.28
C THR A 23 -22.61 -36.63 -5.02
N LEU A 24 -23.63 -36.82 -4.17
CA LEU A 24 -23.89 -35.93 -3.04
C LEU A 24 -22.84 -36.09 -1.92
N VAL A 25 -22.56 -37.32 -1.49
CA VAL A 25 -21.60 -37.59 -0.40
C VAL A 25 -20.18 -37.27 -0.84
N ALA A 26 -19.79 -37.66 -2.06
CA ALA A 26 -18.45 -37.39 -2.60
C ALA A 26 -18.20 -35.89 -2.76
N SER A 27 -19.20 -35.14 -3.25
CA SER A 27 -19.07 -33.68 -3.42
C SER A 27 -18.91 -32.95 -2.09
N VAL A 28 -19.72 -33.30 -1.09
CA VAL A 28 -19.65 -32.69 0.25
C VAL A 28 -18.30 -32.99 0.91
N TYR A 29 -17.82 -34.23 0.80
CA TYR A 29 -16.50 -34.60 1.30
C TYR A 29 -15.38 -33.80 0.63
N LEU A 30 -15.34 -33.76 -0.71
CA LEU A 30 -14.29 -33.05 -1.45
C LEU A 30 -14.31 -31.54 -1.19
N ILE A 31 -15.49 -30.92 -1.18
CA ILE A 31 -15.63 -29.48 -0.93
C ILE A 31 -15.19 -29.15 0.51
N SER A 32 -15.66 -29.89 1.51
CA SER A 32 -15.28 -29.64 2.91
C SER A 32 -13.80 -29.90 3.17
N PHE A 33 -13.23 -30.95 2.58
CA PHE A 33 -11.81 -31.25 2.64
C PHE A 33 -10.95 -30.16 2.00
N ILE A 34 -11.30 -29.71 0.80
CA ILE A 34 -10.59 -28.62 0.13
C ILE A 34 -10.74 -27.31 0.91
N PHE A 35 -11.93 -27.01 1.45
CA PHE A 35 -12.16 -25.80 2.20
C PHE A 35 -11.33 -25.76 3.49
N MET A 36 -11.42 -26.79 4.33
CA MET A 36 -10.65 -26.91 5.56
C MET A 36 -9.14 -27.03 5.27
N GLY A 37 -8.76 -27.89 4.34
CA GLY A 37 -7.36 -28.17 4.01
C GLY A 37 -6.67 -26.97 3.37
N SER A 38 -7.34 -26.25 2.46
CA SER A 38 -6.77 -25.07 1.82
C SER A 38 -6.68 -23.91 2.79
N PHE A 39 -7.71 -23.68 3.62
CA PHE A 39 -7.67 -22.60 4.62
C PHE A 39 -6.54 -22.84 5.63
N LEU A 40 -6.40 -24.06 6.14
CA LEU A 40 -5.31 -24.42 7.04
C LEU A 40 -3.94 -24.30 6.36
N SER A 41 -3.78 -24.89 5.17
CA SER A 41 -2.49 -24.92 4.47
C SER A 41 -2.04 -23.52 4.04
N LEU A 42 -2.95 -22.68 3.51
CA LEU A 42 -2.64 -21.30 3.13
C LEU A 42 -2.28 -20.45 4.34
N ASN A 43 -3.07 -20.54 5.41
CA ASN A 43 -2.81 -19.74 6.61
C ASN A 43 -1.48 -20.14 7.28
N LEU A 44 -1.18 -21.43 7.34
CA LEU A 44 0.10 -21.91 7.85
C LEU A 44 1.26 -21.49 6.94
N PHE A 45 1.09 -21.59 5.63
CA PHE A 45 2.12 -21.25 4.65
C PHE A 45 2.44 -19.75 4.63
N VAL A 46 1.42 -18.90 4.65
CA VAL A 46 1.59 -17.44 4.74
C VAL A 46 2.29 -17.07 6.04
N SER A 47 1.90 -17.69 7.17
CA SER A 47 2.55 -17.46 8.46
C SER A 47 4.04 -17.82 8.42
N PHE A 48 4.38 -19.01 7.90
CA PHE A 48 5.77 -19.44 7.75
C PHE A 48 6.58 -18.51 6.84
N ILE A 49 6.01 -18.07 5.71
CA ILE A 49 6.67 -17.12 4.80
C ILE A 49 6.92 -15.78 5.49
N VAL A 50 5.90 -15.25 6.18
CA VAL A 50 5.99 -13.98 6.89
C VAL A 50 7.06 -14.07 7.97
N ASP A 51 7.10 -15.15 8.74
CA ASP A 51 8.12 -15.37 9.76
C ASP A 51 9.53 -15.45 9.17
N GLY A 52 9.68 -16.07 8.00
CA GLY A 52 10.92 -16.09 7.23
C GLY A 52 11.38 -14.69 6.82
N PHE A 53 10.48 -13.87 6.26
CA PHE A 53 10.77 -12.48 5.94
C PHE A 53 11.06 -11.64 7.19
N TYR A 54 10.31 -11.87 8.27
CA TYR A 54 10.48 -11.18 9.54
C TYR A 54 11.85 -11.47 10.16
N SER A 55 12.35 -12.69 10.00
CA SER A 55 13.68 -13.12 10.43
C SER A 55 14.78 -12.58 9.52
N ALA A 56 14.56 -12.56 8.20
CA ALA A 56 15.51 -12.04 7.22
C ALA A 56 15.67 -10.50 7.27
N GLN A 57 14.63 -9.76 7.67
CA GLN A 57 14.69 -8.30 7.81
C GLN A 57 15.72 -7.86 8.86
N GLY A 58 16.12 -8.74 9.78
CA GLY A 58 17.06 -8.42 10.88
C GLY A 58 16.44 -7.49 11.92
N ALA A 59 16.95 -7.53 13.16
CA ALA A 59 16.44 -6.68 14.24
C ALA A 59 16.70 -5.18 14.01
N ASN A 60 17.77 -4.85 13.27
CA ASN A 60 18.25 -3.47 13.08
C ASN A 60 17.33 -2.66 12.15
N SER A 61 16.84 -3.23 11.05
CA SER A 61 15.96 -2.52 10.10
C SER A 61 14.65 -2.08 10.75
N LYS A 62 14.07 -2.93 11.61
CA LYS A 62 12.83 -2.61 12.34
C LYS A 62 13.05 -1.51 13.36
N PHE A 63 14.18 -1.53 14.06
CA PHE A 63 14.52 -0.49 15.02
C PHE A 63 14.73 0.85 14.33
N ASP A 64 15.36 0.86 13.16
CA ASP A 64 15.55 2.06 12.35
C ASP A 64 14.21 2.61 11.83
N ASP A 65 13.35 1.77 11.25
CA ASP A 65 12.03 2.18 10.75
C ASP A 65 11.13 2.75 11.85
N ILE A 66 11.13 2.12 13.03
CA ILE A 66 10.38 2.59 14.20
C ILE A 66 10.92 3.94 14.69
N GLN A 67 12.25 4.13 14.68
CA GLN A 67 12.86 5.40 15.03
C GLN A 67 12.48 6.50 14.04
N TYR A 68 12.59 6.26 12.72
CA TYR A 68 12.21 7.24 11.71
C TYR A 68 10.74 7.66 11.83
N ALA A 69 9.83 6.71 12.04
CA ALA A 69 8.42 7.00 12.27
C ALA A 69 8.20 7.86 13.54
N THR A 70 8.99 7.62 14.59
CA THR A 70 8.95 8.40 15.84
C THR A 70 9.45 9.83 15.61
N PHE A 71 10.59 9.99 14.92
CA PHE A 71 11.13 11.30 14.57
C PHE A 71 10.19 12.10 13.66
N GLN A 72 9.53 11.45 12.70
CA GLN A 72 8.54 12.11 11.84
C GLN A 72 7.36 12.66 12.63
N LYS A 73 6.80 11.85 13.54
CA LYS A 73 5.71 12.30 14.43
C LYS A 73 6.18 13.45 15.31
N LEU A 74 7.38 13.34 15.85
CA LEU A 74 8.01 14.36 16.69
C LEU A 74 8.14 15.70 15.93
N ILE A 75 8.66 15.69 14.69
CA ILE A 75 8.82 16.89 13.84
C ILE A 75 7.47 17.58 13.60
N VAL A 76 6.42 16.81 13.32
CA VAL A 76 5.07 17.38 13.10
C VAL A 76 4.52 17.97 14.39
N THR A 77 4.63 17.26 15.51
CA THR A 77 4.13 17.74 16.81
C THR A 77 4.92 18.91 17.38
N MET A 78 6.22 18.97 17.11
CA MET A 78 7.11 20.03 17.59
C MET A 78 7.17 21.22 16.63
N TRP A 79 6.42 21.21 15.51
CA TRP A 79 6.45 22.33 14.57
C TRP A 79 6.06 23.63 15.28
N PRO A 80 6.97 24.61 15.38
CA PRO A 80 6.76 25.77 16.23
C PRO A 80 5.72 26.69 15.60
N ASN A 81 4.62 26.93 16.31
CA ASN A 81 3.59 27.90 15.93
C ASN A 81 3.93 29.30 16.49
N THR A 82 5.17 29.75 16.24
CA THR A 82 5.68 31.02 16.78
C THR A 82 5.00 32.17 16.04
N LYS A 83 4.10 32.88 16.74
CA LYS A 83 3.58 34.17 16.28
C LYS A 83 4.74 35.17 16.29
N LYS A 84 5.39 35.34 15.13
CA LYS A 84 6.49 36.30 14.96
C LYS A 84 5.99 37.71 15.30
N VAL A 85 6.66 38.38 16.23
CA VAL A 85 6.41 39.80 16.54
C VAL A 85 7.21 40.62 15.54
N PHE A 86 6.54 41.46 14.76
CA PHE A 86 7.16 42.22 13.66
C PHE A 86 7.42 43.68 14.06
N PRO A 87 8.53 44.31 13.61
CA PRO A 87 8.81 45.73 13.86
C PRO A 87 7.85 46.66 13.09
N SER A 88 7.46 47.79 13.68
CA SER A 88 6.35 48.63 13.19
C SER A 88 6.70 49.66 12.10
N ALA A 89 7.82 49.49 11.39
CA ALA A 89 8.21 50.41 10.34
C ALA A 89 7.19 50.39 9.17
N TRP A 90 6.84 51.55 8.63
CA TRP A 90 5.83 51.68 7.56
C TRP A 90 6.14 50.82 6.32
N ILE A 91 7.41 50.75 5.92
CA ILE A 91 7.86 49.92 4.79
C ILE A 91 7.64 48.42 5.09
N SER A 92 7.91 47.99 6.33
CA SER A 92 7.74 46.60 6.77
C SER A 92 6.26 46.17 6.74
N VAL A 93 5.36 47.06 7.16
CA VAL A 93 3.91 46.82 7.13
C VAL A 93 3.39 46.76 5.70
N THR A 94 3.84 47.66 4.82
CA THR A 94 3.40 47.72 3.42
C THR A 94 3.88 46.50 2.62
N LEU A 95 5.16 46.12 2.73
CA LEU A 95 5.69 44.91 2.10
C LEU A 95 5.01 43.65 2.63
N ARG A 96 4.70 43.59 3.94
CA ARG A 96 3.96 42.46 4.51
C ARG A 96 2.54 42.35 3.94
N ARG A 97 1.83 43.46 3.77
CA ARG A 97 0.50 43.47 3.14
C ARG A 97 0.56 43.01 1.69
N LEU A 98 1.61 43.40 0.96
CA LEU A 98 1.85 42.97 -0.42
C LEU A 98 2.13 41.46 -0.50
N THR A 99 3.08 40.94 0.28
CA THR A 99 3.47 39.52 0.27
C THR A 99 2.39 38.60 0.88
N SER A 100 1.56 39.11 1.80
CA SER A 100 0.45 38.36 2.40
C SER A 100 -0.82 38.37 1.54
N SER A 101 -0.84 39.11 0.42
CA SER A 101 -2.00 39.17 -0.46
C SER A 101 -2.20 37.84 -1.21
N GLN A 102 -3.45 37.47 -1.46
CA GLN A 102 -3.77 36.26 -2.22
C GLN A 102 -3.27 36.34 -3.67
N MET A 103 -3.28 37.54 -4.25
CA MET A 103 -2.79 37.77 -5.62
C MET A 103 -1.29 37.48 -5.75
N TYR A 104 -0.47 37.83 -4.76
CA TYR A 104 0.95 37.51 -4.75
C TYR A 104 1.19 35.99 -4.76
N ARG A 105 0.43 35.23 -3.95
CA ARG A 105 0.56 33.76 -3.87
C ARG A 105 0.30 33.07 -5.21
N PHE A 106 -0.78 33.46 -5.90
CA PHE A 106 -1.08 32.93 -7.23
C PHE A 106 -0.09 33.41 -8.28
N GLY A 107 0.28 34.69 -8.27
CA GLY A 107 1.25 35.26 -9.21
C GLY A 107 2.62 34.58 -9.16
N SER A 108 3.17 34.37 -7.96
CA SER A 108 4.45 33.66 -7.82
C SER A 108 4.36 32.18 -8.23
N ALA A 109 3.25 31.51 -7.93
CA ALA A 109 3.05 30.12 -8.32
C ALA A 109 2.97 29.97 -9.85
N THR A 110 2.26 30.87 -10.53
CA THR A 110 2.18 30.90 -11.99
C THR A 110 3.54 31.16 -12.62
N LEU A 111 4.33 32.08 -12.09
CA LEU A 111 5.70 32.35 -12.58
C LEU A 111 6.63 31.14 -12.42
N LEU A 112 6.53 30.38 -11.32
CA LEU A 112 7.27 29.13 -11.13
C LEU A 112 6.87 28.08 -12.16
N ILE A 113 5.57 27.93 -12.43
CA ILE A 113 5.07 26.99 -13.44
C ILE A 113 5.57 27.38 -14.84
N ILE A 114 5.52 28.67 -15.19
CA ILE A 114 6.05 29.18 -16.47
C ILE A 114 7.55 28.88 -16.60
N ASN A 115 8.33 29.06 -15.52
CA ASN A 115 9.75 28.76 -15.52
C ASN A 115 10.03 27.25 -15.72
N ILE A 116 9.28 26.38 -15.05
CA ILE A 116 9.38 24.92 -15.21
C ILE A 116 9.02 24.52 -16.64
N VAL A 117 7.91 25.04 -17.18
CA VAL A 117 7.48 24.77 -18.56
C VAL A 117 8.52 25.23 -19.57
N CYS A 118 9.13 26.40 -19.37
CA CYS A 118 10.21 26.88 -20.23
C CYS A 118 11.44 25.96 -20.18
N MET A 119 11.79 25.40 -19.01
CA MET A 119 12.85 24.40 -18.87
C MET A 119 12.48 23.07 -19.56
N THR A 120 11.23 22.61 -19.45
CA THR A 120 10.79 21.32 -20.04
C THR A 120 10.57 21.40 -21.55
N MET A 121 10.20 22.56 -22.08
CA MET A 121 10.00 22.78 -23.52
C MET A 121 11.31 22.76 -24.32
N LYS A 122 12.48 22.91 -23.67
CA LYS A 122 13.79 22.82 -24.33
C LYS A 122 14.18 21.39 -24.77
N HIS A 123 13.31 20.38 -24.66
CA HIS A 123 13.68 18.97 -24.85
C HIS A 123 13.11 18.25 -26.08
N GLN A 124 12.90 18.94 -27.21
CA GLN A 124 12.76 18.29 -28.52
C GLN A 124 13.36 19.18 -29.61
N GLY A 125 14.67 19.05 -29.87
CA GLY A 125 15.27 19.55 -31.12
C GLY A 125 16.16 20.80 -31.06
N GLN A 126 16.82 21.11 -29.94
CA GLN A 126 17.99 22.00 -29.99
C GLN A 126 19.24 21.17 -30.30
N SER A 127 19.86 21.43 -31.45
CA SER A 127 21.31 21.24 -31.62
C SER A 127 22.06 22.16 -30.67
#